data_AF-A0A495XE68-F1
#
_entry.id   AF-A0A495XE68-F1
#
_cell.length_a   1.000
_cell.length_b   1.000
_cell.length_c   1.000
_cell.angle_alpha   90.00
_cell.angle_beta   90.00
_cell.angle_gamma   90.00
#
_symmetry.space_group_name_H-M   'P 1'
#
loop_
_entity.id
_entity.type
_entity.pdbx_description
1 polymer ?
#
loop_
_entity_poly.entity_id
_entity_poly.type
_entity_poly.pdbx_seq_one_letter_code
_entity_poly.pdbx_strand_id
1 'polypeptide(L)'
;MSVLSPWRRARTPAAELPRPVVEPRTPAALLIAQAEAQAQKDAQRHVRDSWSFGGPDEGPSEAFDPEYVVALRRLCDAAVQSALERHAITRDRTAHLRAQAEEADRLMVAARSQMDRLAADTARRETAAETPEAPEDRVPDDDPVWEGETVALPAVWRLVIMLGLVVAQVPVHYLVFRHFLAGRVEAGAIWAVCASMAVFLVAGPHVTALLVRARQATGTERRLTLVVWVTGVFWALVVAVMGLLCGSVLELERDQLVPLNLTATTVVLMFVGGLVVAGALAFMLGLSRRHPFQEAYARHRRRRDEAEAARRALVDRLNPEQTDGEGPEALVRAVRAAYAAAEEAYFAALTQAVGDPSFTEAVQHRRGLRL
;
A
#
# COMPACT_ATOMS: atom_id res chain seq x y z
N MET A 1 -14.82 -15.16 14.34
CA MET A 1 -13.57 -15.67 14.96
C MET A 1 -12.43 -14.72 14.58
N SER A 2 -12.17 -13.73 15.43
CA SER A 2 -11.02 -12.82 15.28
C SER A 2 -9.76 -13.61 15.59
N VAL A 3 -8.98 -13.93 14.56
CA VAL A 3 -7.61 -14.42 14.72
C VAL A 3 -6.85 -13.29 15.41
N LEU A 4 -6.70 -13.39 16.73
CA LEU A 4 -5.86 -12.51 17.52
C LEU A 4 -4.48 -12.52 16.87
N SER A 5 -4.10 -11.36 16.32
CA SER A 5 -2.90 -11.27 15.52
C SER A 5 -1.70 -11.64 16.40
N PRO A 6 -0.82 -12.55 15.95
CA PRO A 6 0.41 -12.92 16.67
C PRO A 6 1.44 -11.78 16.75
N TRP A 7 1.02 -10.54 16.47
CA TRP A 7 1.84 -9.35 16.36
C TRP A 7 1.87 -8.48 17.62
N ARG A 8 1.17 -8.85 18.71
CA ARG A 8 1.46 -8.31 20.04
C ARG A 8 2.74 -8.93 20.64
N ARG A 9 3.81 -9.04 19.85
CA ARG A 9 5.15 -9.09 20.45
C ARG A 9 5.36 -7.73 21.10
N ALA A 10 5.79 -7.76 22.36
CA ALA A 10 6.17 -6.57 23.11
C ALA A 10 6.93 -5.63 22.16
N ARG A 11 6.40 -4.41 21.96
CA ARG A 11 7.16 -3.34 21.31
C ARG A 11 8.36 -3.11 22.22
N THR A 12 9.46 -3.80 21.95
CA THR A 12 10.75 -3.44 22.52
C THR A 12 10.89 -1.96 22.19
N PRO A 13 11.02 -1.06 23.17
CA PRO A 13 11.23 0.35 22.89
C PRO A 13 12.38 0.40 21.90
N ALA A 14 12.15 1.00 20.73
CA ALA A 14 13.16 1.09 19.69
C ALA A 14 14.39 1.75 20.33
N ALA A 15 15.39 0.94 20.65
CA ALA A 15 16.57 1.39 21.37
C ALA A 15 17.14 2.55 20.56
N GLU A 16 17.41 3.68 21.19
CA GLU A 16 17.99 4.84 20.50
C GLU A 16 19.24 4.42 19.72
N LEU A 17 19.57 5.14 18.65
CA LEU A 17 20.84 4.89 17.97
C LEU A 17 21.99 5.10 18.97
N PRO A 18 23.09 4.32 18.86
CA PRO A 18 24.27 4.59 19.67
C PRO A 18 24.69 6.05 19.44
N ARG A 19 25.01 6.74 20.53
CA ARG A 19 25.50 8.12 20.45
C ARG A 19 26.79 8.11 19.63
N PRO A 20 26.92 8.97 18.60
CA PRO A 20 28.13 8.99 17.79
C PRO A 20 29.32 9.44 18.64
N VAL A 21 30.50 8.90 18.34
CA VAL A 21 31.75 9.32 19.01
C VAL A 21 32.08 10.77 18.64
N VAL A 22 31.84 11.13 17.39
CA VAL A 22 31.95 12.50 16.86
C VAL A 22 30.67 12.83 16.12
N GLU A 23 30.05 13.97 16.43
CA GLU A 23 28.81 14.39 15.77
C GLU A 23 29.07 14.64 14.27
N PRO A 24 28.55 13.79 13.36
CA PRO A 24 28.91 13.86 11.96
C PRO A 24 28.44 15.15 11.28
N ARG A 25 27.42 15.81 11.84
CA ARG A 25 26.84 17.05 11.29
C ARG A 25 27.25 18.30 12.04
N THR A 26 28.45 18.31 12.63
CA THR A 26 29.01 19.54 13.17
C THR A 26 28.99 20.62 12.07
N PRO A 27 28.28 21.75 12.26
CA PRO A 27 28.13 22.75 11.20
C PRO A 27 29.49 23.23 10.70
N ALA A 28 29.67 23.33 9.38
CA ALA A 28 30.93 23.77 8.78
C ALA A 28 31.40 25.12 9.36
N ALA A 29 30.47 26.06 9.58
CA ALA A 29 30.77 27.36 10.20
C ALA A 29 31.37 27.24 11.61
N LEU A 30 30.94 26.26 12.41
CA LEU A 30 31.47 26.03 13.75
C LEU A 30 32.86 25.40 13.68
N LEU A 31 33.09 24.44 12.78
CA LEU A 31 34.41 23.86 12.54
C LEU A 31 35.40 24.93 12.05
N ILE A 32 34.99 25.78 11.10
CA ILE A 32 35.75 26.91 10.58
C ILE A 32 36.12 27.88 11.72
N ALA A 33 35.15 28.31 12.53
CA ALA A 33 35.42 29.23 13.63
C ALA A 33 36.38 28.65 14.68
N GLN A 34 36.26 27.34 14.98
CA GLN A 34 37.18 26.64 15.89
C GLN A 34 38.59 26.56 15.30
N ALA A 35 38.69 26.27 14.00
CA ALA A 35 39.95 26.21 13.27
C ALA A 35 40.66 27.56 13.25
N GLU A 36 39.96 28.65 12.93
CA GLU A 36 40.51 30.01 12.96
C GLU A 36 41.01 30.40 14.35
N ALA A 37 40.22 30.13 15.40
CA ALA A 37 40.60 30.43 16.77
C ALA A 37 41.81 29.63 17.24
N GLN A 38 41.95 28.38 16.80
CA GLN A 38 43.12 27.56 17.10
C GLN A 38 44.36 28.05 16.35
N ALA A 39 44.22 28.39 15.07
CA ALA A 39 45.30 28.95 14.27
C ALA A 39 45.90 30.22 14.88
N GLN A 40 45.04 31.12 15.39
CA GLN A 40 45.49 32.33 16.08
C GLN A 40 46.30 32.02 17.36
N LYS A 41 45.88 31.01 18.14
CA LYS A 41 46.61 30.57 19.34
C LYS A 41 47.96 29.95 18.99
N ASP A 42 48.01 29.14 17.94
CA ASP A 42 49.24 28.49 17.49
C ASP A 42 50.24 29.52 16.95
N ALA A 43 49.75 30.54 16.22
CA ALA A 43 50.55 31.69 15.78
C ALA A 43 51.17 32.45 16.95
N GLN A 44 50.38 32.79 17.98
CA GLN A 44 50.84 33.53 19.16
C GLN A 44 51.91 32.77 19.96
N ARG A 45 51.87 31.44 19.93
CA ARG A 45 52.83 30.59 20.63
C ARG A 45 54.14 30.40 19.87
N HIS A 46 54.27 30.96 18.67
CA HIS A 46 55.41 30.75 17.77
C HIS A 46 55.78 29.26 17.64
N VAL A 47 54.77 28.38 17.61
CA VAL A 47 54.99 26.92 17.63
C VAL A 47 55.78 26.45 16.42
N ARG A 48 55.88 27.27 15.35
CA ARG A 48 56.48 26.89 14.08
C ARG A 48 57.22 28.05 13.41
N ASP A 49 58.37 27.73 12.83
CA ASP A 49 59.11 28.52 11.86
C ASP A 49 58.80 28.04 10.43
N SER A 50 59.33 28.73 9.41
CA SER A 50 59.14 28.37 7.99
C SER A 50 59.66 26.96 7.64
N TRP A 51 60.57 26.39 8.44
CA TRP A 51 61.13 25.05 8.25
C TRP A 51 60.25 23.93 8.83
N SER A 52 59.24 24.27 9.63
CA SER A 52 58.34 23.31 10.28
C SER A 52 57.35 22.64 9.32
N PHE A 53 57.29 23.06 8.05
CA PHE A 53 56.40 22.49 7.01
C PHE A 53 57.11 21.57 6.01
N GLY A 54 58.39 21.27 6.27
CA GLY A 54 59.22 20.43 5.41
C GLY A 54 59.83 21.18 4.24
N GLY A 55 60.91 20.62 3.70
CA GLY A 55 61.62 21.16 2.54
C GLY A 55 60.89 20.91 1.21
N PRO A 56 61.28 21.61 0.13
CA PRO A 56 60.64 21.45 -1.19
C PRO A 56 60.82 20.04 -1.78
N ASP A 57 61.91 19.35 -1.42
CA ASP A 57 62.22 18.00 -1.91
C ASP A 57 61.57 16.89 -1.07
N GLU A 58 60.88 17.24 0.03
CA GLU A 58 60.26 16.27 0.93
C GLU A 58 58.83 15.96 0.50
N GLY A 59 58.54 14.67 0.33
CA GLY A 59 57.22 14.20 -0.09
C GLY A 59 56.08 14.53 0.91
N PRO A 60 54.83 14.24 0.51
CA PRO A 60 53.68 14.38 1.40
C PRO A 60 53.84 13.43 2.61
N SER A 61 53.83 14.01 3.80
CA SER A 61 54.06 13.38 5.10
C SER A 61 53.28 14.13 6.18
N GLU A 62 52.60 13.39 7.05
CA GLU A 62 51.86 13.97 8.18
C GLU A 62 52.79 14.58 9.24
N ALA A 63 54.08 14.22 9.24
CA ALA A 63 55.05 14.70 10.23
C ALA A 63 55.24 16.22 10.22
N PHE A 64 54.99 16.86 9.06
CA PHE A 64 55.12 18.30 8.87
C PHE A 64 53.79 19.04 9.05
N ASP A 65 52.70 18.35 9.34
CA ASP A 65 51.41 18.99 9.53
C ASP A 65 51.25 19.50 10.96
N PRO A 66 50.54 20.62 11.18
CA PRO A 66 50.15 21.06 12.51
C PRO A 66 49.38 19.96 13.23
N GLU A 67 49.67 19.74 14.52
CA GLU A 67 49.00 18.71 15.32
C GLU A 67 47.47 18.85 15.27
N TYR A 68 46.98 20.10 15.24
CA TYR A 68 45.56 20.40 15.08
C TYR A 68 44.98 19.88 13.77
N VAL A 69 45.69 20.01 12.64
CA VAL A 69 45.23 19.54 11.33
C VAL A 69 45.19 18.01 11.30
N VAL A 70 46.19 17.34 11.88
CA VAL A 70 46.18 15.87 12.04
C VAL A 70 44.99 15.43 12.90
N ALA A 71 44.73 16.13 14.01
CA ALA A 71 43.56 15.87 14.84
C ALA A 71 42.24 16.10 14.09
N LEU A 72 42.13 17.17 13.30
CA LEU A 72 40.95 17.51 12.50
C LEU A 72 40.62 16.42 11.47
N ARG A 73 41.64 15.85 10.82
CA ARG A 73 41.46 14.74 9.87
C ARG A 73 41.03 13.45 10.55
N ARG A 74 41.62 13.12 11.70
CA ARG A 74 41.17 11.98 12.53
C ARG A 74 39.72 12.15 12.98
N LEU A 75 39.32 13.37 13.34
CA LEU A 75 37.92 13.69 13.66
C LEU A 75 37.01 13.55 12.45
N CYS A 76 37.45 13.97 11.26
CA CYS A 76 36.71 13.76 10.01
C CYS A 76 36.49 12.27 9.74
N ASP A 77 37.52 11.44 9.85
CA ASP A 77 37.41 9.99 9.65
C ASP A 77 36.47 9.35 10.68
N ALA A 78 36.60 9.72 11.96
CA ALA A 78 35.70 9.25 13.02
C ALA A 78 34.23 9.67 12.80
N ALA A 79 34.01 10.90 12.31
CA ALA A 79 32.69 11.42 11.94
C ALA A 79 32.11 10.64 10.75
N VAL A 80 32.91 10.37 9.71
CA VAL A 80 32.50 9.56 8.55
C VAL A 80 32.14 8.15 8.97
N GLN A 81 32.97 7.48 9.79
CA GLN A 81 32.66 6.14 10.28
C GLN A 81 31.37 6.14 11.14
N SER A 82 31.22 7.10 12.05
CA SER A 82 30.00 7.23 12.87
C SER A 82 28.75 7.42 12.01
N ALA A 83 28.84 8.19 10.93
CA ALA A 83 27.74 8.39 9.98
C ALA A 83 27.38 7.09 9.23
N LEU A 84 28.40 6.35 8.75
CA LEU A 84 28.22 5.07 8.06
C LEU A 84 27.62 4.01 8.99
N GLU A 85 28.09 3.92 10.23
CA GLU A 85 27.54 3.00 11.23
C GLU A 85 26.07 3.30 11.54
N ARG A 86 25.71 4.57 11.77
CA ARG A 86 24.31 4.98 12.00
C ARG A 86 23.43 4.64 10.80
N HIS A 87 23.93 4.86 9.58
CA HIS A 87 23.21 4.49 8.36
C HIS A 87 23.04 2.97 8.24
N ALA A 88 24.07 2.19 8.54
CA ALA A 88 24.03 0.73 8.53
C ALA A 88 23.01 0.18 9.55
N ILE A 89 23.00 0.71 10.78
CA ILE A 89 22.02 0.34 11.82
C ILE A 89 20.60 0.71 11.41
N THR A 90 20.41 1.90 10.84
CA THR A 90 19.09 2.34 10.36
C THR A 90 18.59 1.44 9.23
N ARG A 91 19.46 1.08 8.29
CA ARG A 91 19.17 0.15 7.20
C ARG A 91 18.79 -1.24 7.72
N ASP A 92 19.55 -1.77 8.67
CA ASP A 92 19.28 -3.07 9.29
C ASP A 92 17.91 -3.09 10.00
N ARG A 93 17.65 -2.08 10.84
CA ARG A 93 16.38 -1.97 11.57
C ARG A 93 15.16 -1.80 10.66
N THR A 94 15.34 -1.15 9.52
CA THR A 94 14.28 -0.95 8.52
C THR A 94 14.18 -2.07 7.47
N ALA A 95 15.09 -3.06 7.50
CA ALA A 95 15.17 -4.12 6.49
C ALA A 95 13.88 -4.93 6.40
N HIS A 96 13.22 -5.22 7.52
CA HIS A 96 11.96 -5.97 7.52
C HIS A 96 10.80 -5.21 6.84
N LEU A 97 10.70 -3.89 7.05
CA LEU A 97 9.68 -3.06 6.39
C LEU A 97 9.95 -2.95 4.90
N ARG A 98 11.23 -2.83 4.52
CA ARG A 98 11.66 -2.87 3.13
C ARG A 98 11.29 -4.21 2.47
N ALA A 99 11.58 -5.33 3.12
CA ALA A 99 11.21 -6.65 2.63
C ALA A 99 9.69 -6.82 2.49
N GLN A 100 8.90 -6.25 3.42
CA GLN A 100 7.44 -6.23 3.32
C GLN A 100 6.93 -5.40 2.13
N ALA A 101 7.53 -4.23 1.89
CA ALA A 101 7.20 -3.38 0.75
C ALA A 101 7.58 -4.07 -0.57
N GLU A 102 8.77 -4.65 -0.67
CA GLU A 102 9.24 -5.41 -1.84
C GLU A 102 8.34 -6.63 -2.11
N GLU A 103 7.94 -7.36 -1.08
CA GLU A 103 7.01 -8.48 -1.21
C GLU A 103 5.63 -8.02 -1.70
N ALA A 104 5.11 -6.92 -1.15
CA ALA A 104 3.85 -6.35 -1.62
C ALA A 104 3.95 -5.93 -3.10
N ASP A 105 5.07 -5.35 -3.52
CA ASP A 105 5.32 -4.96 -4.91
C ASP A 105 5.40 -6.17 -5.85
N ARG A 106 6.10 -7.24 -5.47
CA ARG A 106 6.10 -8.52 -6.21
C ARG A 106 4.69 -9.07 -6.41
N LEU A 107 3.86 -9.03 -5.38
CA LEU A 107 2.47 -9.49 -5.44
C LEU A 107 1.60 -8.57 -6.31
N MET A 108 1.87 -7.26 -6.33
CA MET A 108 1.22 -6.32 -7.26
C MET A 108 1.56 -6.65 -8.72
N VAL A 109 2.85 -6.85 -9.02
CA VAL A 109 3.32 -7.23 -10.36
C VAL A 109 2.71 -8.57 -10.79
N ALA A 110 2.67 -9.55 -9.89
CA ALA A 110 2.03 -10.84 -10.15
C ALA A 110 0.54 -10.68 -10.47
N ALA A 111 -0.21 -9.89 -9.68
CA ALA A 111 -1.62 -9.61 -9.94
C ALA A 111 -1.83 -8.90 -11.28
N ARG A 112 -0.98 -7.93 -11.63
CA ARG A 112 -1.00 -7.24 -12.94
C ARG A 112 -0.78 -8.22 -14.09
N SER A 113 0.27 -9.06 -14.00
CA SER A 113 0.56 -10.08 -15.02
C SER A 113 -0.57 -11.09 -15.23
N GLN A 114 -1.37 -11.38 -14.19
CA GLN A 114 -2.54 -12.26 -14.31
C GLN A 114 -3.69 -11.57 -15.03
N MET A 115 -3.88 -10.26 -14.79
CA MET A 115 -4.88 -9.47 -15.52
C MET A 115 -4.50 -9.33 -16.99
N ASP A 116 -3.24 -9.01 -17.29
CA ASP A 116 -2.75 -8.86 -18.67
C ASP A 116 -2.93 -10.17 -19.47
N ARG A 117 -2.66 -11.32 -18.82
CA ARG A 117 -2.91 -12.64 -19.43
C ARG A 117 -4.40 -12.89 -19.72
N LEU A 118 -5.28 -12.55 -18.80
CA LEU A 118 -6.73 -12.71 -19.00
C LEU A 118 -7.26 -11.78 -20.08
N ALA A 119 -6.76 -10.55 -20.15
CA ALA A 119 -7.08 -9.61 -21.22
C ALA A 119 -6.64 -10.17 -22.58
N ALA A 120 -5.40 -10.66 -22.68
CA ALA A 120 -4.88 -11.27 -23.90
C ALA A 120 -5.66 -12.53 -24.33
N ASP A 121 -6.02 -13.40 -23.38
CA ASP A 121 -6.84 -14.59 -23.67
C ASP A 121 -8.27 -14.21 -24.12
N THR A 122 -8.82 -13.12 -23.59
CA THR A 122 -10.15 -12.62 -23.99
C THR A 122 -10.09 -12.07 -25.42
N ALA A 123 -9.12 -11.21 -25.73
CA ALA A 123 -8.90 -10.68 -27.07
C ALA A 123 -8.67 -11.79 -28.13
N ARG A 124 -7.94 -12.85 -27.76
CA ARG A 124 -7.76 -14.04 -28.62
C ARG A 124 -9.05 -14.81 -28.89
N ARG A 125 -9.96 -14.88 -27.91
CA ARG A 125 -11.26 -15.56 -28.07
C ARG A 125 -12.21 -14.74 -28.93
N GLU A 126 -12.21 -13.42 -28.76
CA GLU A 126 -13.01 -12.50 -29.57
C GLU A 126 -12.58 -12.55 -31.04
N THR A 127 -11.27 -12.41 -31.30
CA THR A 127 -10.72 -12.54 -32.67
C THR A 127 -10.92 -13.91 -33.31
N ALA A 128 -11.02 -15.00 -32.53
CA ALA A 128 -11.34 -16.33 -33.06
C ALA A 128 -12.84 -16.56 -33.30
N ALA A 129 -13.71 -15.82 -32.60
CA ALA A 129 -15.16 -15.88 -32.75
C ALA A 129 -15.65 -15.01 -33.92
N GLU A 130 -14.92 -13.93 -34.22
CA GLU A 130 -15.11 -13.14 -35.44
C GLU A 130 -14.69 -13.98 -36.66
N THR A 131 -15.69 -14.48 -37.37
CA THR A 131 -15.55 -15.06 -38.71
C THR A 131 -14.79 -14.05 -39.60
N PRO A 132 -13.87 -14.47 -40.49
CA PRO A 132 -13.04 -13.55 -41.28
C PRO A 132 -13.88 -12.80 -42.32
N GLU A 133 -14.67 -11.83 -41.88
CA GLU A 133 -15.18 -10.76 -42.72
C GLU A 133 -14.12 -9.65 -42.83
N ALA A 134 -14.19 -8.90 -43.93
CA ALA A 134 -13.15 -8.10 -44.55
C ALA A 134 -12.30 -7.23 -43.59
N PRO A 135 -11.03 -6.94 -43.96
CA PRO A 135 -10.12 -6.15 -43.13
C PRO A 135 -10.61 -4.70 -43.01
N GLU A 136 -11.45 -4.43 -42.02
CA GLU A 136 -11.66 -3.07 -41.52
C GLU A 136 -10.39 -2.62 -40.81
N ASP A 137 -10.02 -1.36 -41.03
CA ASP A 137 -8.87 -0.66 -40.44
C ASP A 137 -8.78 -0.94 -38.93
N ARG A 138 -7.94 -1.91 -38.56
CA ARG A 138 -7.57 -2.14 -37.16
C ARG A 138 -6.73 -0.96 -36.71
N VAL A 139 -7.39 0.01 -36.09
CA VAL A 139 -6.74 0.98 -35.21
C VAL A 139 -5.88 0.16 -34.24
N PRO A 140 -4.57 0.43 -34.14
CA PRO A 140 -3.72 -0.22 -33.14
C PRO A 140 -4.38 -0.01 -31.77
N ASP A 141 -4.83 -1.09 -31.17
CA ASP A 141 -5.40 -1.09 -29.82
C ASP A 141 -4.23 -0.83 -28.87
N ASP A 142 -3.89 0.45 -28.72
CA ASP A 142 -2.87 0.97 -27.83
C ASP A 142 -3.20 0.50 -26.42
N ASP A 143 -2.35 -0.40 -25.90
CA ASP A 143 -2.26 -0.94 -24.54
C ASP A 143 -3.60 -1.07 -23.80
N PRO A 144 -4.11 -2.27 -23.46
CA PRO A 144 -5.40 -2.44 -22.78
C PRO A 144 -5.49 -1.47 -21.59
N VAL A 145 -6.19 -0.36 -21.82
CA VAL A 145 -6.06 0.83 -20.99
C VAL A 145 -6.71 0.46 -19.68
N TRP A 146 -5.88 0.29 -18.66
CA TRP A 146 -6.36 0.13 -17.30
C TRP A 146 -7.31 1.29 -17.00
N GLU A 147 -8.62 1.01 -16.97
CA GLU A 147 -9.70 2.00 -16.78
C GLU A 147 -9.69 2.66 -15.38
N GLY A 148 -8.59 2.55 -14.64
CA GLY A 148 -8.43 3.11 -13.32
C GLY A 148 -9.08 2.25 -12.23
N GLU A 149 -8.92 2.72 -11.01
CA GLU A 149 -9.51 2.07 -9.84
C GLU A 149 -10.99 2.45 -9.73
N THR A 150 -11.89 1.59 -10.23
CA THR A 150 -13.34 1.81 -10.02
C THR A 150 -13.68 1.78 -8.54
N VAL A 151 -14.40 2.79 -8.05
CA VAL A 151 -14.84 2.85 -6.64
C VAL A 151 -16.01 1.89 -6.46
N ALA A 152 -15.71 0.68 -5.99
CA ALA A 152 -16.77 -0.29 -5.70
C ALA A 152 -17.54 0.10 -4.43
N LEU A 153 -18.82 -0.27 -4.39
CA LEU A 153 -19.67 -0.02 -3.24
C LEU A 153 -19.06 -0.68 -1.98
N PRO A 154 -18.84 0.08 -0.88
CA PRO A 154 -18.31 -0.47 0.37
C PRO A 154 -19.13 -1.69 0.83
N ALA A 155 -18.45 -2.68 1.44
CA ALA A 155 -19.10 -3.92 1.88
C ALA A 155 -20.28 -3.67 2.84
N VAL A 156 -20.17 -2.64 3.69
CA VAL A 156 -21.22 -2.23 4.61
C VAL A 156 -22.50 -1.84 3.87
N TRP A 157 -22.40 -1.00 2.83
CA TRP A 157 -23.55 -0.58 2.04
C TRP A 157 -24.21 -1.75 1.30
N ARG A 158 -23.42 -2.70 0.79
CA ARG A 158 -23.96 -3.93 0.19
C ARG A 158 -24.73 -4.77 1.21
N LEU A 159 -24.19 -4.94 2.41
CA LEU A 159 -24.89 -5.66 3.49
C LEU A 159 -26.17 -4.95 3.92
N VAL A 160 -26.17 -3.62 4.00
CA VAL A 160 -27.36 -2.83 4.33
C VAL A 160 -28.44 -3.00 3.26
N ILE A 161 -28.10 -2.94 1.97
CA ILE A 161 -29.05 -3.17 0.88
C ILE A 161 -29.61 -4.60 0.93
N MET A 162 -28.75 -5.60 1.10
CA MET A 162 -29.17 -7.01 1.23
C MET A 162 -30.12 -7.20 2.43
N LEU A 163 -29.79 -6.62 3.59
CA LEU A 163 -30.62 -6.68 4.77
C LEU A 163 -31.97 -5.99 4.54
N GLY A 164 -31.97 -4.83 3.86
CA GLY A 164 -33.19 -4.12 3.48
C GLY A 164 -34.09 -4.98 2.57
N LEU A 165 -33.51 -5.66 1.57
CA LEU A 165 -34.25 -6.59 0.70
C LEU A 165 -34.86 -7.75 1.50
N VAL A 166 -34.10 -8.34 2.43
CA VAL A 166 -34.60 -9.41 3.30
C VAL A 166 -35.78 -8.90 4.14
N VAL A 167 -35.59 -7.79 4.87
CA VAL A 167 -36.62 -7.20 5.74
C VAL A 167 -37.90 -6.86 4.97
N ALA A 168 -37.78 -6.36 3.73
CA ALA A 168 -38.93 -6.05 2.88
C ALA A 168 -39.73 -7.30 2.48
N GLN A 169 -39.11 -8.47 2.36
CA GLN A 169 -39.76 -9.71 1.93
C GLN A 169 -40.43 -10.49 3.08
N VAL A 170 -39.89 -10.40 4.31
CA VAL A 170 -40.39 -11.20 5.44
C VAL A 170 -41.89 -11.00 5.69
N PRO A 171 -42.46 -9.77 5.74
CA PRO A 171 -43.89 -9.57 5.98
C PRO A 171 -44.77 -10.25 4.92
N VAL A 172 -44.33 -10.21 3.66
CA VAL A 172 -45.08 -10.82 2.55
C VAL A 172 -45.09 -12.34 2.69
N HIS A 173 -43.94 -12.95 3.01
CA HIS A 173 -43.86 -14.38 3.29
C HIS A 173 -44.65 -14.78 4.52
N TYR A 174 -44.68 -13.94 5.56
CA TYR A 174 -45.45 -14.19 6.77
C TYR A 174 -46.94 -14.33 6.46
N LEU A 175 -47.51 -13.49 5.59
CA LEU A 175 -48.90 -13.62 5.19
C LEU A 175 -49.20 -14.98 4.54
N VAL A 176 -48.34 -15.42 3.62
CA VAL A 176 -48.47 -16.71 2.92
C VAL A 176 -48.29 -17.89 3.89
N PHE A 177 -47.20 -17.92 4.66
CA PHE A 177 -46.93 -19.05 5.55
C PHE A 177 -47.87 -19.11 6.75
N ARG A 178 -48.32 -17.97 7.27
CA ARG A 178 -49.36 -17.94 8.32
C ARG A 178 -50.61 -18.65 7.85
N HIS A 179 -51.03 -18.47 6.59
CA HIS A 179 -52.21 -19.14 6.06
C HIS A 179 -52.07 -20.68 6.11
N PHE A 180 -50.93 -21.23 5.69
CA PHE A 180 -50.72 -22.69 5.66
C PHE A 180 -50.35 -23.33 7.00
N LEU A 181 -49.68 -22.58 7.88
CA LEU A 181 -49.13 -23.09 9.14
C LEU A 181 -49.94 -22.68 10.37
N ALA A 182 -50.97 -21.83 10.21
CA ALA A 182 -51.87 -21.45 11.29
C ALA A 182 -52.46 -22.70 11.97
N GLY A 183 -52.42 -22.72 13.31
CA GLY A 183 -52.92 -23.83 14.12
C GLY A 183 -52.04 -25.09 14.13
N ARG A 184 -50.97 -25.14 13.33
CA ARG A 184 -50.03 -26.28 13.28
C ARG A 184 -48.68 -25.98 13.92
N VAL A 185 -48.25 -24.72 13.87
CA VAL A 185 -46.93 -24.30 14.33
C VAL A 185 -47.03 -23.01 15.13
N GLU A 186 -46.17 -22.85 16.13
CA GLU A 186 -46.02 -21.61 16.89
C GLU A 186 -45.64 -20.43 15.99
N ALA A 187 -46.14 -19.23 16.32
CA ALA A 187 -45.90 -18.01 15.53
C ALA A 187 -44.41 -17.70 15.36
N GLY A 188 -43.58 -17.96 16.37
CA GLY A 188 -42.13 -17.75 16.30
C GLY A 188 -41.45 -18.60 15.22
N ALA A 189 -41.88 -19.84 15.05
CA ALA A 189 -41.34 -20.73 14.01
C ALA A 189 -41.76 -20.28 12.61
N ILE A 190 -42.98 -19.74 12.45
CA ILE A 190 -43.43 -19.16 11.18
C ILE A 190 -42.51 -17.99 10.79
N TRP A 191 -42.21 -17.07 11.71
CA TRP A 191 -41.27 -15.97 11.47
C TRP A 191 -39.86 -16.46 11.10
N ALA A 192 -39.37 -17.50 11.78
CA ALA A 192 -38.06 -18.08 11.47
C ALA A 192 -38.00 -18.67 10.06
N VAL A 193 -39.05 -19.37 9.62
CA VAL A 193 -39.16 -19.90 8.25
C VAL A 193 -39.23 -18.76 7.22
N CYS A 194 -40.02 -17.71 7.50
CA CYS A 194 -40.13 -16.54 6.63
C CYS A 194 -38.79 -15.83 6.47
N ALA A 195 -38.08 -15.60 7.57
CA ALA A 195 -36.76 -14.98 7.56
C ALA A 195 -35.74 -15.84 6.79
N SER A 196 -35.75 -17.15 7.01
CA SER A 196 -34.85 -18.08 6.30
C SER A 196 -35.12 -18.11 4.80
N MET A 197 -36.39 -18.11 4.39
CA MET A 197 -36.79 -18.05 2.99
C MET A 197 -36.39 -16.72 2.34
N ALA A 198 -36.62 -15.58 3.01
CA ALA A 198 -36.21 -14.27 2.52
C ALA A 198 -34.68 -14.18 2.35
N VAL A 199 -33.92 -14.67 3.34
CA VAL A 199 -32.45 -14.74 3.25
C VAL A 199 -32.04 -15.61 2.06
N PHE A 200 -32.66 -16.77 1.86
CA PHE A 200 -32.35 -17.64 0.72
C PHE A 200 -32.65 -16.96 -0.62
N LEU A 201 -33.81 -16.31 -0.76
CA LEU A 201 -34.23 -15.66 -2.00
C LEU A 201 -33.35 -14.47 -2.38
N VAL A 202 -32.75 -13.79 -1.40
CA VAL A 202 -31.83 -12.67 -1.62
C VAL A 202 -30.37 -13.15 -1.75
N ALA A 203 -29.92 -14.07 -0.88
CA ALA A 203 -28.55 -14.57 -0.88
C ALA A 203 -28.26 -15.50 -2.07
N GLY A 204 -29.24 -16.25 -2.56
CA GLY A 204 -29.08 -17.17 -3.70
C GLY A 204 -28.55 -16.45 -4.95
N PRO A 205 -29.29 -15.48 -5.52
CA PRO A 205 -28.84 -14.72 -6.68
C PRO A 205 -27.53 -13.97 -6.43
N HIS A 206 -27.34 -13.43 -5.22
CA HIS A 206 -26.10 -12.77 -4.83
C HIS A 206 -24.88 -13.71 -4.89
N VAL A 207 -24.99 -14.90 -4.32
CA VAL A 207 -23.94 -15.93 -4.35
C VAL A 207 -23.71 -16.41 -5.79
N THR A 208 -24.77 -16.62 -6.57
CA THR A 208 -24.68 -16.98 -7.98
C THR A 208 -23.88 -15.93 -8.76
N ALA A 209 -24.15 -14.64 -8.56
CA ALA A 209 -23.36 -13.56 -9.16
C ALA A 209 -21.88 -13.58 -8.73
N LEU A 210 -21.60 -13.85 -7.46
CA LEU A 210 -20.23 -13.99 -6.97
C LEU A 210 -19.50 -15.16 -7.65
N LEU A 211 -20.19 -16.30 -7.86
CA LEU A 211 -19.63 -17.46 -8.56
C LEU A 211 -19.39 -17.17 -10.05
N VAL A 212 -20.33 -16.49 -10.71
CA VAL A 212 -20.17 -16.03 -12.10
C VAL A 212 -18.94 -15.15 -12.24
N ARG A 213 -18.75 -14.20 -11.32
CA ARG A 213 -17.58 -13.31 -11.34
C ARG A 213 -16.28 -14.03 -10.97
N ALA A 214 -16.32 -14.99 -10.05
CA ALA A 214 -15.15 -15.79 -9.65
C ALA A 214 -14.69 -16.78 -10.75
N ARG A 215 -15.61 -17.19 -11.63
CA ARG A 215 -15.32 -18.05 -12.79
C ARG A 215 -14.25 -17.44 -13.69
N GLN A 216 -14.33 -16.13 -13.96
CA GLN A 216 -13.36 -15.42 -14.81
C GLN A 216 -11.95 -15.41 -14.22
N ALA A 217 -11.81 -15.52 -12.91
CA ALA A 217 -10.52 -15.38 -12.24
C ALA A 217 -9.75 -16.69 -12.04
N THR A 218 -10.45 -17.81 -11.90
CA THR A 218 -9.84 -19.08 -11.47
C THR A 218 -9.56 -20.06 -12.62
N GLY A 219 -10.00 -19.75 -13.85
CA GLY A 219 -9.84 -20.65 -15.01
C GLY A 219 -10.61 -21.99 -14.91
N THR A 220 -11.34 -22.24 -13.82
CA THR A 220 -12.13 -23.47 -13.61
C THR A 220 -13.51 -23.38 -14.26
N GLU A 221 -13.51 -23.13 -15.57
CA GLU A 221 -14.66 -22.62 -16.30
C GLU A 221 -15.86 -23.59 -16.31
N ARG A 222 -15.63 -24.89 -16.54
CA ARG A 222 -16.71 -25.87 -16.74
C ARG A 222 -17.49 -26.21 -15.48
N ARG A 223 -16.81 -26.45 -14.35
CA ARG A 223 -17.47 -26.89 -13.10
C ARG A 223 -18.27 -25.77 -12.45
N LEU A 224 -17.73 -24.55 -12.42
CA LEU A 224 -18.43 -23.40 -11.86
C LEU A 224 -19.68 -23.03 -12.66
N THR A 225 -19.64 -23.18 -13.99
CA THR A 225 -20.80 -22.92 -14.85
C THR A 225 -21.98 -23.84 -14.51
N LEU A 226 -21.72 -25.12 -14.29
CA LEU A 226 -22.76 -26.06 -13.89
C LEU A 226 -23.37 -25.68 -12.52
N VAL A 227 -22.53 -25.29 -11.55
CA VAL A 227 -23.02 -24.84 -10.23
C VAL A 227 -23.91 -23.60 -10.36
N VAL A 228 -23.48 -22.60 -11.13
CA VAL A 228 -24.27 -21.38 -11.40
C VAL A 228 -25.64 -21.71 -11.99
N TRP A 229 -25.69 -22.59 -12.99
CA TRP A 229 -26.94 -23.03 -13.61
C TRP A 229 -27.84 -23.78 -12.63
N VAL A 230 -27.30 -24.74 -11.88
CA VAL A 230 -28.06 -25.51 -10.90
C VAL A 230 -28.63 -24.60 -9.82
N THR A 231 -27.84 -23.67 -9.28
CA THR A 231 -28.31 -22.70 -8.27
C THR A 231 -29.37 -21.75 -8.85
N GLY A 232 -29.18 -21.25 -10.07
CA GLY A 232 -30.13 -20.36 -10.74
C GLY A 232 -31.48 -21.04 -11.01
N VAL A 233 -31.46 -22.26 -11.55
CA VAL A 233 -32.67 -23.07 -11.81
C VAL A 233 -33.39 -23.41 -10.50
N PHE A 234 -32.64 -23.82 -9.48
CA PHE A 234 -33.22 -24.12 -8.17
C PHE A 234 -33.88 -22.89 -7.54
N TRP A 235 -33.22 -21.73 -7.61
CA TRP A 235 -33.81 -20.48 -7.12
C TRP A 235 -35.09 -20.10 -7.89
N ALA A 236 -35.07 -20.20 -9.22
CA ALA A 236 -36.24 -19.90 -10.04
C ALA A 236 -37.43 -20.85 -9.73
N LEU A 237 -37.14 -22.13 -9.48
CA LEU A 237 -38.15 -23.10 -9.03
C LEU A 237 -38.77 -22.67 -7.70
N VAL A 238 -37.96 -22.23 -6.73
CA VAL A 238 -38.46 -21.75 -5.43
C VAL A 238 -39.34 -20.51 -5.59
N VAL A 239 -38.96 -19.56 -6.44
CA VAL A 239 -39.78 -18.37 -6.75
C VAL A 239 -41.12 -18.77 -7.37
N ALA A 240 -41.11 -19.71 -8.32
CA ALA A 240 -42.32 -20.22 -8.96
C ALA A 240 -43.25 -20.90 -7.94
N VAL A 241 -42.72 -21.78 -7.10
CA VAL A 241 -43.48 -22.46 -6.03
C VAL A 241 -44.07 -21.43 -5.05
N MET A 242 -43.30 -20.43 -4.63
CA MET A 242 -43.80 -19.36 -3.77
C MET A 242 -44.91 -18.54 -4.43
N GLY A 243 -44.81 -18.27 -5.74
CA GLY A 243 -45.86 -17.61 -6.51
C GLY A 243 -47.16 -18.42 -6.54
N LEU A 244 -47.06 -19.74 -6.77
CA LEU A 244 -48.21 -20.64 -6.75
C LEU A 244 -48.86 -20.73 -5.36
N LEU A 245 -48.05 -20.81 -4.30
CA LEU A 245 -48.54 -20.79 -2.93
C LEU A 245 -49.28 -19.47 -2.62
N CYS A 246 -48.71 -18.33 -3.02
CA CYS A 246 -49.36 -17.03 -2.87
C CYS A 246 -50.70 -16.98 -3.63
N GLY A 247 -50.74 -17.51 -4.86
CA GLY A 247 -51.98 -17.58 -5.66
C GLY A 247 -53.07 -18.38 -4.98
N SER A 248 -52.74 -19.56 -4.44
CA SER A 248 -53.72 -20.37 -3.72
C SER A 248 -54.28 -19.68 -2.48
N VAL A 249 -53.46 -18.94 -1.71
CA VAL A 249 -53.93 -18.14 -0.57
C VAL A 249 -54.92 -17.06 -1.02
N LEU A 250 -54.63 -16.39 -2.14
CA LEU A 250 -55.47 -15.31 -2.67
C LEU A 250 -56.78 -15.80 -3.28
N GLU A 251 -56.81 -17.00 -3.85
CA GLU A 251 -58.06 -17.63 -4.32
C GLU A 251 -59.02 -17.93 -3.16
N LEU A 252 -58.49 -18.30 -1.99
CA LEU A 252 -59.28 -18.50 -0.77
C LEU A 252 -59.83 -17.19 -0.18
N GLU A 253 -59.14 -16.06 -0.41
CA GLU A 253 -59.52 -14.73 0.09
C GLU A 253 -60.18 -13.84 -0.98
N ARG A 254 -60.75 -14.46 -2.03
CA ARG A 254 -61.28 -13.76 -3.21
C ARG A 254 -62.24 -12.62 -2.89
N ASP A 255 -63.06 -12.76 -1.86
CA ASP A 255 -64.03 -11.75 -1.42
C ASP A 255 -63.38 -10.43 -0.99
N GLN A 256 -62.12 -10.44 -0.53
CA GLN A 256 -61.37 -9.24 -0.15
C GLN A 256 -60.71 -8.52 -1.34
N LEU A 257 -60.54 -9.21 -2.48
CA LEU A 257 -59.92 -8.67 -3.69
C LEU A 257 -60.93 -7.99 -4.63
N VAL A 258 -62.21 -8.37 -4.55
CA VAL A 258 -63.30 -7.79 -5.35
C VAL A 258 -63.37 -6.25 -5.25
N PRO A 259 -63.24 -5.61 -4.08
CA PRO A 259 -63.26 -4.16 -3.96
C PRO A 259 -62.10 -3.45 -4.68
N LEU A 260 -60.99 -4.16 -4.92
CA LEU A 260 -59.77 -3.61 -5.52
C LEU A 260 -59.69 -3.85 -7.04
N ASN A 261 -60.67 -4.52 -7.65
CA ASN A 261 -60.65 -4.92 -9.08
C ASN A 261 -59.38 -5.66 -9.51
N LEU A 262 -58.70 -6.34 -8.57
CA LEU A 262 -57.48 -7.10 -8.83
C LEU A 262 -57.83 -8.57 -9.03
N THR A 263 -57.36 -9.15 -10.13
CA THR A 263 -57.42 -10.60 -10.31
C THR A 263 -56.31 -11.28 -9.50
N ALA A 264 -56.57 -12.48 -8.98
CA ALA A 264 -55.57 -13.26 -8.25
C ALA A 264 -54.29 -13.45 -9.09
N THR A 265 -54.44 -13.67 -10.40
CA THR A 265 -53.31 -13.77 -11.34
C THR A 265 -52.46 -12.51 -11.37
N THR A 266 -53.08 -11.32 -11.39
CA THR A 266 -52.33 -10.05 -11.36
C THR A 266 -51.49 -9.93 -10.09
N VAL A 267 -52.05 -10.26 -8.93
CA VAL A 267 -51.33 -10.18 -7.65
C VAL A 267 -50.18 -11.21 -7.61
N VAL A 268 -50.40 -12.44 -8.09
CA VAL A 268 -49.34 -13.45 -8.21
C VAL A 268 -48.21 -12.96 -9.13
N LEU A 269 -48.55 -12.39 -10.28
CA LEU A 269 -47.56 -11.82 -11.21
C LEU A 269 -46.78 -10.65 -10.59
N MET A 270 -47.46 -9.78 -9.84
CA MET A 270 -46.79 -8.69 -9.10
C MET A 270 -45.85 -9.23 -8.02
N PHE A 271 -46.28 -10.26 -7.28
CA PHE A 271 -45.46 -10.89 -6.24
C PHE A 271 -44.23 -11.59 -6.84
N VAL A 272 -44.42 -12.43 -7.85
CA VAL A 272 -43.33 -13.11 -8.57
C VAL A 272 -42.40 -12.07 -9.21
N GLY A 273 -42.96 -11.04 -9.85
CA GLY A 273 -42.19 -9.93 -10.41
C GLY A 273 -41.35 -9.21 -9.35
N GLY A 274 -41.91 -8.95 -8.16
CA GLY A 274 -41.19 -8.38 -7.03
C GLY A 274 -40.03 -9.26 -6.56
N LEU A 275 -40.23 -10.58 -6.45
CA LEU A 275 -39.16 -11.53 -6.12
C LEU A 275 -38.07 -11.56 -7.19
N VAL A 276 -38.44 -11.51 -8.46
CA VAL A 276 -37.49 -11.47 -9.58
C VAL A 276 -36.68 -10.18 -9.56
N VAL A 277 -37.32 -9.02 -9.36
CA VAL A 277 -36.63 -7.73 -9.26
C VAL A 277 -35.69 -7.70 -8.05
N ALA A 278 -36.14 -8.17 -6.88
CA ALA A 278 -35.28 -8.24 -5.70
C ALA A 278 -34.09 -9.19 -5.91
N GLY A 279 -34.32 -10.34 -6.55
CA GLY A 279 -33.26 -11.27 -6.95
C GLY A 279 -32.28 -10.66 -7.96
N ALA A 280 -32.78 -9.94 -8.97
CA ALA A 280 -31.96 -9.24 -9.95
C ALA A 280 -31.12 -8.12 -9.30
N LEU A 281 -31.69 -7.34 -8.37
CA LEU A 281 -30.95 -6.36 -7.58
C LEU A 281 -29.84 -7.02 -6.76
N ALA A 282 -30.14 -8.13 -6.07
CA ALA A 282 -29.15 -8.88 -5.30
C ALA A 282 -28.04 -9.48 -6.18
N PHE A 283 -28.40 -9.95 -7.37
CA PHE A 283 -27.47 -10.44 -8.39
C PHE A 283 -26.56 -9.32 -8.91
N MET A 284 -27.12 -8.16 -9.31
CA MET A 284 -26.36 -6.98 -9.71
C MET A 284 -25.44 -6.48 -8.58
N LEU A 285 -25.90 -6.55 -7.34
CA LEU A 285 -25.09 -6.22 -6.18
C LEU A 285 -23.92 -7.20 -6.00
N GLY A 286 -24.11 -8.48 -6.31
CA GLY A 286 -23.05 -9.48 -6.36
C GLY A 286 -22.06 -9.23 -7.49
N LEU A 287 -22.55 -8.82 -8.66
CA LEU A 287 -21.72 -8.42 -9.80
C LEU A 287 -20.94 -7.14 -9.52
N SER A 288 -21.45 -6.18 -8.76
CA SER A 288 -20.77 -4.89 -8.52
C SER A 288 -19.45 -4.96 -7.71
N ARG A 289 -19.02 -6.15 -7.27
CA ARG A 289 -17.72 -6.34 -6.62
C ARG A 289 -16.58 -5.98 -7.57
N ARG A 290 -15.38 -5.60 -7.10
CA ARG A 290 -14.19 -5.42 -7.96
C ARG A 290 -13.76 -6.76 -8.58
N HIS A 291 -12.99 -6.71 -9.68
CA HIS A 291 -12.34 -7.92 -10.17
C HIS A 291 -11.39 -8.44 -9.08
N PRO A 292 -11.30 -9.75 -8.81
CA PRO A 292 -10.48 -10.27 -7.71
C PRO A 292 -9.01 -9.88 -7.81
N PHE A 293 -8.44 -9.79 -9.03
CA PHE A 293 -7.07 -9.28 -9.20
C PHE A 293 -6.94 -7.77 -8.97
N GLN A 294 -7.96 -6.97 -9.30
CA GLN A 294 -7.98 -5.54 -8.93
C GLN A 294 -8.07 -5.38 -7.41
N GLU A 295 -8.88 -6.22 -6.73
CA GLU A 295 -8.97 -6.25 -5.28
C GLU A 295 -7.64 -6.66 -4.64
N ALA A 296 -6.99 -7.70 -5.18
CA ALA A 296 -5.67 -8.14 -4.75
C ALA A 296 -4.62 -7.03 -4.95
N TYR A 297 -4.57 -6.43 -6.14
CA TYR A 297 -3.66 -5.31 -6.44
C TYR A 297 -3.86 -4.14 -5.48
N ALA A 298 -5.11 -3.67 -5.30
CA ALA A 298 -5.42 -2.58 -4.37
C ALA A 298 -5.04 -2.93 -2.92
N ARG A 299 -5.22 -4.18 -2.50
CA ARG A 299 -4.81 -4.66 -1.18
C ARG A 299 -3.29 -4.67 -1.01
N HIS A 300 -2.54 -5.14 -2.01
CA HIS A 300 -1.08 -5.16 -1.97
C HIS A 300 -0.50 -3.75 -2.05
N ARG A 301 -1.09 -2.87 -2.85
CA ARG A 301 -0.75 -1.44 -2.87
C ARG A 301 -0.90 -0.79 -1.50
N ARG A 302 -2.05 -0.97 -0.84
CA ARG A 302 -2.25 -0.46 0.53
C ARG A 302 -1.22 -1.00 1.51
N ARG A 303 -0.90 -2.29 1.44
CA ARG A 303 0.15 -2.90 2.29
C ARG A 303 1.54 -2.31 2.02
N ARG A 304 1.88 -2.05 0.76
CA ARG A 304 3.13 -1.38 0.37
C ARG A 304 3.17 0.03 0.95
N ASP A 305 2.12 0.81 0.73
CA ASP A 305 2.01 2.20 1.19
C ASP A 305 2.05 2.27 2.73
N GLU A 306 1.40 1.33 3.44
CA GLU A 306 1.48 1.19 4.91
C GLU A 306 2.90 0.84 5.38
N ALA A 307 3.58 -0.10 4.73
CA ALA A 307 4.96 -0.48 5.05
C ALA A 307 5.95 0.66 4.79
N GLU A 308 5.77 1.40 3.70
CA GLU A 308 6.58 2.58 3.37
C GLU A 308 6.34 3.74 4.33
N ALA A 309 5.09 3.99 4.73
CA ALA A 309 4.77 5.01 5.73
C ALA A 309 5.36 4.64 7.10
N ALA A 310 5.24 3.38 7.51
CA ALA A 310 5.86 2.87 8.73
C ALA A 310 7.40 2.96 8.67
N ARG A 311 7.99 2.70 7.50
CA ARG A 311 9.44 2.83 7.28
C ARG A 311 9.89 4.28 7.45
N ARG A 312 9.20 5.23 6.81
CA ARG A 312 9.49 6.67 6.93
C ARG A 312 9.40 7.13 8.39
N ALA A 313 8.30 6.81 9.07
CA ALA A 313 8.14 7.14 10.48
C ALA A 313 9.23 6.52 11.38
N LEU A 314 9.71 5.31 11.06
CA LEU A 314 10.81 4.68 11.79
C LEU A 314 12.17 5.35 11.48
N VAL A 315 12.43 5.71 10.23
CA VAL A 315 13.64 6.45 9.83
C VAL A 315 13.66 7.82 10.51
N ASP A 316 12.57 8.57 10.44
CA ASP A 316 12.44 9.90 11.08
C ASP A 316 12.68 9.82 12.60
N ARG A 317 12.23 8.73 13.24
CA ARG A 317 12.47 8.51 14.67
C ARG A 317 13.90 8.11 14.99
N LEU A 318 14.51 7.25 14.18
CA LEU A 318 15.87 6.76 14.41
C LEU A 318 16.91 7.82 14.07
N ASN A 319 16.69 8.54 12.97
CA ASN A 319 17.62 9.47 12.39
C ASN A 319 16.86 10.62 11.72
N PRO A 320 16.29 11.57 12.49
CA PRO A 320 15.49 12.69 11.96
C PRO A 320 16.28 13.58 11.00
N GLU A 321 17.60 13.50 11.08
CA GLU A 321 18.53 14.23 10.23
C GLU A 321 18.65 13.63 8.83
N GLN A 322 18.27 12.37 8.63
CA GLN A 322 18.37 11.71 7.33
C GLN A 322 17.27 12.18 6.39
N THR A 323 17.65 12.89 5.32
CA THR A 323 16.74 13.27 4.25
C THR A 323 16.36 12.03 3.43
N ASP A 324 15.07 11.86 3.14
CA ASP A 324 14.57 10.76 2.30
C ASP A 324 15.24 10.80 0.91
N GLY A 325 15.96 9.73 0.54
CA GLY A 325 16.51 9.53 -0.80
C GLY A 325 18.00 9.81 -0.98
N GLU A 326 18.66 10.48 -0.03
CA GLU A 326 20.11 10.66 -0.10
C GLU A 326 20.84 9.43 0.45
N GLY A 327 21.67 8.82 -0.40
CA GLY A 327 22.57 7.74 0.01
C GLY A 327 23.60 8.21 1.03
N PRO A 328 24.26 7.28 1.75
CA PRO A 328 25.28 7.62 2.74
C PRO A 328 26.44 8.42 2.13
N GLU A 329 26.69 8.26 0.83
CA GLU A 329 27.72 8.97 0.07
C GLU A 329 27.51 10.49 0.04
N ALA A 330 26.27 10.98 -0.02
CA ALA A 330 26.00 12.41 0.02
C ALA A 330 26.39 13.01 1.39
N LEU A 331 26.03 12.32 2.46
CA LEU A 331 26.43 12.69 3.83
C LEU A 331 27.94 12.64 4.00
N VAL A 332 28.61 11.56 3.57
CA VAL A 332 30.07 11.42 3.67
C VAL A 332 30.79 12.55 2.93
N ARG A 333 30.32 12.91 1.72
CA ARG A 333 30.87 14.05 0.98
C ARG A 333 30.66 15.37 1.73
N ALA A 334 29.49 15.60 2.31
CA ALA A 334 29.20 16.80 3.08
C ALA A 334 30.10 16.92 4.34
N VAL A 335 30.29 15.82 5.07
CA VAL A 335 31.21 15.78 6.23
C VAL A 335 32.63 16.11 5.80
N ARG A 336 33.15 15.44 4.76
CA ARG A 336 34.51 15.69 4.25
C ARG A 336 34.69 17.13 3.78
N ALA A 337 33.71 17.68 3.07
CA ALA A 337 33.74 19.07 2.62
C ALA A 337 33.77 20.07 3.79
N ALA A 338 33.00 19.82 4.85
CA ALA A 338 32.99 20.68 6.04
C ALA A 338 34.34 20.68 6.78
N TYR A 339 34.94 19.50 6.96
CA TYR A 339 36.26 19.38 7.60
C TYR A 339 37.39 19.92 6.71
N ALA A 340 37.30 19.74 5.39
CA ALA A 340 38.23 20.35 4.45
C ALA A 340 38.16 21.88 4.53
N ALA A 341 36.97 22.48 4.51
CA ALA A 341 36.81 23.92 4.66
C ALA A 341 37.38 24.46 5.99
N ALA A 342 37.25 23.69 7.08
CA ALA A 342 37.86 24.04 8.37
C ALA A 342 39.39 23.96 8.32
N GLU A 343 39.96 22.97 7.65
CA GLU A 343 41.41 22.87 7.42
C GLU A 343 41.91 24.09 6.61
N GLU A 344 41.19 24.50 5.57
CA GLU A 344 41.54 25.69 4.77
C GLU A 344 41.50 26.97 5.61
N ALA A 345 40.46 27.13 6.44
CA ALA A 345 40.31 28.28 7.33
C ALA A 345 41.42 28.34 8.39
N TYR A 346 41.84 27.18 8.94
CA TYR A 346 42.99 27.10 9.85
C TYR A 346 44.25 27.69 9.21
N PHE A 347 44.60 27.24 8.00
CA PHE A 347 45.80 27.72 7.31
C PHE A 347 45.70 29.19 6.90
N ALA A 348 44.52 29.64 6.45
CA ALA A 348 44.28 31.04 6.12
C ALA A 348 44.49 31.96 7.34
N ALA A 349 43.89 31.61 8.49
CA ALA A 349 44.06 32.36 9.72
C ALA A 349 45.50 32.30 10.25
N LEU A 350 46.18 31.15 10.11
CA LEU A 350 47.57 30.97 10.55
C LEU A 350 48.52 31.87 9.75
N THR A 351 48.42 31.85 8.42
CA THR A 351 49.25 32.69 7.54
C THR A 351 49.00 34.19 7.77
N GLN A 352 47.74 34.59 7.96
CA GLN A 352 47.37 35.96 8.31
C GLN A 352 47.94 36.40 9.67
N ALA A 353 47.91 35.52 10.68
CA ALA A 353 48.39 35.85 12.02
C ALA A 353 49.92 35.91 12.11
N VAL A 354 50.65 35.09 11.35
CA VAL A 354 52.12 35.11 11.31
C VAL A 354 52.65 36.31 10.51
N GLY A 355 52.01 36.64 9.38
CA GLY A 355 52.36 37.82 8.58
C GLY A 355 53.70 37.75 7.83
N ASP A 356 54.34 36.57 7.77
CA ASP A 356 55.61 36.33 7.06
C ASP A 356 55.34 35.75 5.65
N PRO A 357 55.83 36.39 4.56
CA PRO A 357 55.71 35.88 3.21
C PRO A 357 56.33 34.49 3.01
N SER A 358 57.49 34.22 3.62
CA SER A 358 58.21 32.95 3.47
C SER A 358 57.43 31.79 4.08
N PHE A 359 56.76 32.05 5.20
CA PHE A 359 55.84 31.11 5.85
C PHE A 359 54.62 30.83 4.96
N THR A 360 54.07 31.87 4.34
CA THR A 360 52.90 31.73 3.46
C THR A 360 53.23 30.87 2.24
N GLU A 361 54.40 31.09 1.62
CA GLU A 361 54.89 30.25 0.52
C GLU A 361 55.08 28.80 0.94
N ALA A 362 55.66 28.55 2.13
CA ALA A 362 55.85 27.19 2.65
C ALA A 362 54.50 26.47 2.86
N VAL A 363 53.49 27.15 3.43
CA VAL A 363 52.14 26.59 3.62
C VAL A 363 51.46 26.33 2.28
N GLN A 364 51.56 27.25 1.32
CA GLN A 364 50.97 27.08 -0.02
C GLN A 364 51.61 25.92 -0.78
N HIS A 365 52.95 25.84 -0.78
CA HIS A 365 53.68 24.73 -1.38
C HIS A 365 53.22 23.40 -0.79
N ARG A 366 53.09 23.32 0.54
CA ARG A 366 52.65 22.10 1.22
C ARG A 366 51.23 21.69 0.86
N ARG A 367 50.31 22.66 0.76
CA ARG A 367 48.92 22.40 0.32
C ARG A 367 48.88 21.93 -1.14
N GLY A 368 49.71 22.50 -2.00
CA GLY A 368 49.81 22.13 -3.41
C GLY A 368 50.27 20.68 -3.63
N LEU A 369 51.07 20.12 -2.72
CA LEU A 369 51.50 18.70 -2.79
C LEU A 369 50.40 17.68 -2.45
N ARG A 370 49.22 18.12 -2.00
CA ARG A 370 48.13 17.25 -1.55
C ARG A 370 46.84 17.32 -2.37
N LEU A 371 46.70 18.32 -3.22
CA LEU A 371 45.67 18.40 -4.26
C LEU A 371 46.08 17.49 -5.41
#